data_AF-A0A819RF85-F1
#
_entry.id   AF-A0A819RF85-F1
#
_cell.length_a   1.000
_cell.length_b   1.000
_cell.length_c   1.000
_cell.angle_alpha   90.00
_cell.angle_beta   90.00
_cell.angle_gamma   90.00
#
_symmetry.space_group_name_H-M   'P 1'
#
loop_
_entity.id
_entity.type
_entity.pdbx_description
1 polymer ?
#
loop_
_entity_poly.entity_id
_entity_poly.type
_entity_poly.pdbx_seq_one_letter_code
_entity_poly.pdbx_strand_id
1 'polypeptide(L)'
;MLMPVSGYEDLPLVSLGHAVAQAISLLPDIQKYADVAKQNCKEPAGGLTIDESAAIMLHTMNWKPIDKTLFSSIQWNSSIPCEESELPGDGAIQRKSPLDSTIEQTYAGALSFLRRNYTRNLTNVDVAVTDIALDLATTYRPDAQFGP
;
A
#
# COMPACT_ATOMS: atom_id res chain seq x y z
N MET A 1 -13.34 5.56 19.65
CA MET A 1 -14.11 5.57 18.39
C MET A 1 -13.54 6.72 17.58
N LEU A 2 -12.98 6.45 16.39
CA LEU A 2 -12.40 7.51 15.56
C LEU A 2 -13.53 8.41 15.06
N MET A 3 -13.31 9.73 15.05
CA MET A 3 -14.26 10.64 14.42
C MET A 3 -14.25 10.37 12.91
N PRO A 4 -15.42 10.28 12.25
CA PRO A 4 -15.45 10.12 10.80
C PRO A 4 -14.83 11.34 10.11
N VAL A 5 -14.45 11.17 8.85
CA VAL A 5 -13.83 12.25 8.06
C VAL A 5 -14.87 13.35 7.84
N SER A 6 -14.53 14.58 8.26
CA SER A 6 -15.38 15.76 8.10
C SER A 6 -15.88 15.90 6.66
N GLY A 7 -17.21 15.99 6.49
CA GLY A 7 -17.87 16.10 5.19
C GLY A 7 -18.31 14.78 4.55
N TYR A 8 -17.94 13.63 5.15
CA TYR A 8 -18.37 12.30 4.72
C TYR A 8 -19.22 11.57 5.77
N GLU A 9 -19.54 12.25 6.88
CA GLU A 9 -20.21 11.69 8.06
C GLU A 9 -21.63 11.17 7.75
N ASP A 10 -22.36 11.88 6.88
CA ASP A 10 -23.75 11.59 6.53
C ASP A 10 -23.92 10.93 5.16
N LEU A 11 -22.82 10.57 4.48
CA LEU A 11 -22.91 9.96 3.15
C LEU A 11 -23.40 8.50 3.28
N PRO A 12 -24.48 8.12 2.58
CA PRO A 12 -24.95 6.75 2.62
C PRO A 12 -23.92 5.82 1.98
N LEU A 13 -23.67 4.68 2.62
CA LEU A 13 -22.82 3.64 2.05
C LEU A 13 -23.39 3.18 0.71
N VAL A 14 -22.55 3.22 -0.33
CA VAL A 14 -22.91 2.75 -1.67
C VAL A 14 -22.79 1.24 -1.75
N SER A 15 -23.59 0.63 -2.62
CA SER A 15 -23.49 -0.81 -2.87
C SER A 15 -22.15 -1.16 -3.52
N LEU A 16 -21.65 -2.37 -3.25
CA LEU A 16 -20.38 -2.84 -3.79
C LEU A 16 -20.37 -2.81 -5.33
N GLY A 17 -21.51 -3.09 -5.96
CA GLY A 17 -21.64 -3.03 -7.43
C GLY A 17 -21.50 -1.61 -7.98
N HIS A 18 -22.06 -0.61 -7.29
CA HIS A 18 -21.92 0.79 -7.70
C HIS A 18 -20.49 1.30 -7.50
N ALA A 19 -19.84 0.92 -6.39
CA ALA A 19 -18.44 1.28 -6.13
C ALA A 19 -17.50 0.70 -7.21
N VAL A 20 -17.72 -0.57 -7.57
CA VAL A 20 -16.92 -1.28 -8.55
C VAL A 20 -17.07 -0.71 -9.97
N ALA A 21 -18.24 -0.15 -10.31
CA ALA A 21 -18.50 0.42 -11.63
C ALA A 21 -17.49 1.52 -12.02
N GLN A 22 -17.02 2.32 -11.05
CA GLN A 22 -16.02 3.36 -11.30
C GLN A 22 -14.64 2.77 -11.62
N ALA A 23 -14.34 1.60 -11.05
CA ALA A 23 -13.06 0.91 -11.18
C ALA A 23 -12.97 -0.01 -12.42
N ILE A 24 -14.06 -0.22 -13.17
CA ILE A 24 -14.07 -1.03 -14.41
C ILE A 24 -13.05 -0.51 -15.43
N SER A 25 -12.85 0.80 -15.48
CA SER A 25 -11.87 1.44 -16.37
C SER A 25 -10.42 1.00 -16.08
N LEU A 26 -10.12 0.65 -14.84
CA LEU A 26 -8.79 0.23 -14.39
C LEU A 26 -8.64 -1.29 -14.38
N LEU A 27 -9.71 -1.99 -14.03
CA LEU A 27 -9.75 -3.44 -13.83
C LEU A 27 -10.95 -4.01 -14.57
N PRO A 28 -10.81 -4.54 -15.80
CA PRO A 28 -11.95 -5.01 -16.57
C PRO A 28 -12.66 -6.23 -15.94
N ASP A 29 -11.94 -7.03 -15.15
CA ASP A 29 -12.49 -8.24 -14.50
C ASP A 29 -13.04 -8.00 -13.08
N ILE A 30 -12.96 -6.78 -12.55
CA ILE A 30 -13.36 -6.48 -11.16
C ILE A 30 -14.80 -6.88 -10.85
N GLN A 31 -15.70 -6.77 -11.83
CA GLN A 31 -17.10 -7.10 -11.68
C GLN A 31 -17.28 -8.59 -11.37
N LYS A 32 -16.55 -9.46 -12.07
CA LYS A 32 -16.57 -10.91 -11.85
C LYS A 32 -16.12 -11.26 -10.45
N TYR A 33 -15.06 -10.59 -9.99
CA TYR A 33 -14.50 -10.79 -8.65
C TYR A 33 -15.47 -10.29 -7.56
N ALA A 34 -16.12 -9.15 -7.77
CA ALA A 34 -17.16 -8.66 -6.86
C ALA A 34 -18.35 -9.62 -6.76
N ASP A 35 -18.76 -10.21 -7.88
CA ASP A 35 -19.86 -11.19 -7.92
C ASP A 35 -19.48 -12.48 -7.17
N VAL A 36 -18.24 -12.97 -7.34
CA VAL A 36 -17.71 -14.13 -6.58
C VAL A 36 -17.68 -13.82 -5.08
N ALA A 37 -17.21 -12.63 -4.69
CA ALA A 37 -17.18 -12.22 -3.28
C ALA A 37 -18.59 -12.19 -2.67
N LYS A 38 -19.58 -11.61 -3.39
CA LYS A 38 -20.98 -11.62 -2.95
C LYS A 38 -21.55 -13.03 -2.82
N GLN A 39 -21.20 -13.95 -3.72
CA GLN A 39 -21.67 -15.34 -3.65
C GLN A 39 -21.13 -16.10 -2.44
N ASN A 40 -19.91 -15.79 -2.01
CA ASN A 40 -19.27 -16.41 -0.85
C ASN A 40 -19.75 -15.81 0.49
N CYS A 41 -20.19 -14.54 0.50
CA CYS A 41 -20.62 -13.83 1.70
C CYS A 41 -22.14 -13.87 1.98
N LYS A 42 -22.84 -14.92 1.55
CA LYS A 42 -24.32 -15.04 1.70
C LYS A 42 -24.80 -15.01 3.16
N GLU A 43 -23.96 -15.42 4.11
CA GLU A 43 -24.24 -15.38 5.55
C GLU A 43 -23.12 -14.65 6.30
N PRO A 44 -23.18 -13.31 6.40
CA PRO A 44 -22.14 -12.53 7.06
C PRO A 44 -22.20 -12.67 8.60
N ALA A 45 -21.04 -12.87 9.23
CA ALA A 45 -20.90 -12.87 10.67
C ALA A 45 -20.84 -11.43 11.23
N GLY A 46 -21.29 -11.23 12.47
CA GLY A 46 -21.00 -9.99 13.21
C GLY A 46 -21.86 -8.76 12.87
N GLY A 47 -23.05 -8.94 12.28
CA GLY A 47 -23.98 -7.83 12.00
C GLY A 47 -23.62 -6.97 10.78
N LEU A 48 -22.61 -7.38 10.01
CA LEU A 48 -22.27 -6.75 8.73
C LEU A 48 -23.31 -7.05 7.66
N THR A 49 -23.49 -6.11 6.74
CA THR A 49 -24.25 -6.32 5.52
C THR A 49 -23.48 -7.23 4.55
N ILE A 50 -24.19 -7.86 3.62
CA ILE A 50 -23.59 -8.71 2.58
C ILE A 50 -22.57 -7.93 1.76
N ASP A 51 -22.86 -6.66 1.45
CA ASP A 51 -21.99 -5.82 0.63
C ASP A 51 -20.71 -5.41 1.37
N GLU A 52 -20.78 -5.14 2.69
CA GLU A 52 -19.59 -4.86 3.50
C GLU A 52 -18.70 -6.10 3.64
N SER A 53 -19.31 -7.26 3.92
CA SER A 53 -18.59 -8.53 4.01
C SER A 53 -17.93 -8.89 2.66
N ALA A 54 -18.65 -8.68 1.56
CA ALA A 54 -18.13 -8.90 0.21
C ALA A 54 -17.00 -7.91 -0.14
N ALA A 55 -17.05 -6.65 0.32
CA ALA A 55 -15.97 -5.68 0.12
C ALA A 55 -14.68 -6.12 0.84
N ILE A 56 -14.80 -6.60 2.08
CA ILE A 56 -13.67 -7.15 2.84
C ILE A 56 -13.10 -8.39 2.14
N MET A 57 -13.97 -9.28 1.65
CA MET A 57 -13.54 -10.48 0.93
C MET A 57 -12.85 -10.13 -0.40
N LEU A 58 -13.38 -9.17 -1.16
CA LEU A 58 -12.80 -8.71 -2.42
C LEU A 58 -11.35 -8.21 -2.23
N HIS A 59 -11.09 -7.55 -1.09
CA HIS A 59 -9.76 -7.04 -0.73
C HIS A 59 -8.79 -8.17 -0.32
N THR A 60 -9.29 -9.30 0.19
CA THR A 60 -8.46 -10.36 0.80
C THR A 60 -8.35 -11.62 -0.05
N MET A 61 -9.26 -11.84 -1.00
CA MET A 61 -9.24 -13.03 -1.83
C MET A 61 -8.10 -13.00 -2.85
N ASN A 62 -7.68 -14.18 -3.30
CA ASN A 62 -6.67 -14.29 -4.35
C ASN A 62 -7.27 -13.96 -5.71
N TRP A 63 -6.64 -13.04 -6.42
CA TRP A 63 -6.96 -12.70 -7.79
C TRP A 63 -6.07 -13.53 -8.73
N LYS A 64 -6.57 -13.78 -9.94
CA LYS A 64 -5.79 -14.41 -11.01
C LYS A 64 -5.48 -13.37 -12.09
N PRO A 65 -4.24 -13.29 -12.58
CA PRO A 65 -3.09 -14.12 -12.21
C PRO A 65 -2.52 -13.77 -10.80
N ILE A 66 -1.88 -14.75 -10.15
CA ILE A 66 -1.51 -14.78 -8.71
C ILE A 66 -0.56 -13.65 -8.29
N ASP A 67 0.09 -13.02 -9.25
CA ASP A 67 1.00 -11.87 -9.11
C ASP A 67 0.27 -10.54 -8.87
N LYS A 68 -1.06 -10.49 -8.99
CA LYS A 68 -1.84 -9.25 -8.85
C LYS A 68 -2.83 -9.35 -7.70
N THR A 69 -2.79 -8.40 -6.76
CA THR A 69 -3.87 -8.10 -5.83
C THR A 69 -4.58 -6.83 -6.30
N LEU A 70 -5.78 -6.52 -5.79
CA LEU A 70 -6.43 -5.24 -6.07
C LEU A 70 -5.50 -4.05 -5.72
N PHE A 71 -4.72 -4.18 -4.64
CA PHE A 71 -3.73 -3.18 -4.24
C PHE A 71 -2.61 -3.02 -5.27
N SER A 72 -2.01 -4.11 -5.76
CA SER A 72 -0.91 -4.01 -6.73
C SER A 72 -1.38 -3.54 -8.11
N SER A 73 -2.63 -3.82 -8.49
CA SER A 73 -3.20 -3.40 -9.76
C SER A 73 -3.61 -1.93 -9.80
N ILE A 74 -4.12 -1.38 -8.69
CA ILE A 74 -4.41 0.07 -8.59
C ILE A 74 -3.11 0.88 -8.60
N GLN A 75 -2.08 0.42 -7.87
CA GLN A 75 -0.74 1.00 -7.88
C GLN A 75 -0.12 1.01 -9.31
N TRP A 76 -0.44 -0.01 -10.11
CA TRP A 76 0.06 -0.16 -11.48
C TRP A 76 -0.45 0.91 -12.46
N ASN A 77 -1.64 1.47 -12.22
CA ASN A 77 -2.27 2.42 -13.15
C ASN A 77 -1.97 3.89 -12.84
N SER A 78 -1.38 4.20 -11.70
CA SER A 78 -0.88 5.53 -11.37
C SER A 78 0.48 5.78 -12.03
N SER A 79 0.52 5.92 -13.37
CA SER A 79 1.56 6.50 -14.26
C SER A 79 3.06 6.33 -13.98
N ILE A 80 3.48 5.57 -12.98
CA ILE A 80 4.85 5.24 -12.66
C ILE A 80 4.98 3.77 -13.01
N PRO A 81 5.38 3.41 -14.24
CA PRO A 81 5.77 2.05 -14.51
C PRO A 81 6.93 1.76 -13.56
N CYS A 82 6.66 0.95 -12.54
CA CYS A 82 7.71 0.40 -11.73
C CYS A 82 8.43 -0.56 -12.67
N GLU A 83 9.53 -0.12 -13.29
CA GLU A 83 10.42 -1.02 -14.00
C GLU A 83 10.79 -2.10 -12.99
N GLU A 84 10.32 -3.33 -13.23
CA GLU A 84 10.68 -4.50 -12.48
C GLU A 84 12.16 -4.73 -12.80
N SER A 85 13.04 -3.99 -12.11
CA SER A 85 14.47 -4.20 -12.25
C SER A 85 14.70 -5.64 -11.79
N GLU A 86 15.24 -6.48 -12.67
CA GLU A 86 15.68 -7.87 -12.42
C GLU A 86 16.84 -7.94 -11.40
N LEU A 87 16.82 -7.09 -10.38
CA LEU A 87 17.83 -6.95 -9.37
C LEU A 87 17.33 -7.70 -8.14
N PRO A 88 17.86 -8.91 -7.87
CA PRO A 88 17.43 -9.71 -6.73
C PRO A 88 17.90 -9.03 -5.45
N GLY A 89 17.03 -8.22 -4.84
CA GLY A 89 17.28 -7.54 -3.57
C GLY A 89 18.17 -6.29 -3.65
N ASP A 90 18.23 -5.56 -2.53
CA ASP A 90 19.06 -4.34 -2.35
C ASP A 90 18.74 -3.16 -3.28
N GLY A 91 17.46 -2.94 -3.58
CA GLY A 91 17.00 -1.82 -4.38
C GLY A 91 17.35 -0.45 -3.79
N ALA A 92 17.52 -0.32 -2.47
CA ALA A 92 17.99 0.93 -1.87
C ALA A 92 19.37 1.41 -2.40
N ILE A 93 20.21 0.49 -2.88
CA ILE A 93 21.55 0.80 -3.40
C ILE A 93 21.56 0.70 -4.92
N GLN A 94 20.83 -0.26 -5.48
CA GLN A 94 20.92 -0.58 -6.90
C GLN A 94 19.94 0.21 -7.78
N ARG A 95 18.86 0.77 -7.21
CA ARG A 95 17.87 1.54 -7.99
C ARG A 95 18.48 2.82 -8.57
N LYS A 96 18.29 3.01 -9.87
CA LYS A 96 18.75 4.20 -10.60
C LYS A 96 17.83 5.40 -10.40
N SER A 97 16.53 5.15 -10.33
CA SER A 97 15.50 6.17 -10.13
C SER A 97 15.04 6.17 -8.68
N PRO A 98 14.74 7.34 -8.10
CA PRO A 98 14.16 7.41 -6.77
C PRO A 98 12.69 6.94 -6.78
N LEU A 99 11.94 7.04 -7.87
CA LEU A 99 10.48 6.82 -7.83
C LEU A 99 10.05 5.35 -7.70
N ASP A 100 10.90 4.41 -8.08
CA ASP A 100 10.53 3.00 -8.19
C ASP A 100 10.49 2.29 -6.83
N SER A 101 9.85 1.12 -6.77
CA SER A 101 9.86 0.22 -5.63
C SER A 101 10.19 -1.20 -6.05
N THR A 102 11.15 -1.84 -5.40
CA THR A 102 11.53 -3.22 -5.70
C THR A 102 10.91 -4.18 -4.69
N ILE A 103 10.53 -5.37 -5.15
CA ILE A 103 10.14 -6.45 -4.25
C ILE A 103 11.40 -6.93 -3.53
N GLU A 104 11.35 -6.95 -2.19
CA GLU A 104 12.44 -7.44 -1.36
C GLU A 104 11.93 -8.43 -0.32
N GLN A 105 12.80 -9.35 0.10
CA GLN A 105 12.54 -10.18 1.27
C GLN A 105 12.51 -9.29 2.52
N THR A 106 11.41 -9.33 3.28
CA THR A 106 11.21 -8.47 4.46
C THR A 106 12.34 -8.56 5.48
N TYR A 107 12.98 -9.73 5.60
CA TYR A 107 14.04 -10.02 6.57
C TYR A 107 15.47 -9.81 6.04
N ALA A 108 15.64 -9.41 4.77
CA ALA A 108 16.96 -9.25 4.15
C ALA A 108 17.08 -7.91 3.44
N GLY A 109 18.27 -7.64 2.90
CA GLY A 109 18.60 -6.49 2.08
C GLY A 109 18.91 -5.19 2.84
N ALA A 110 19.20 -4.13 2.09
CA ALA A 110 19.61 -2.84 2.60
C ALA A 110 18.50 -2.10 3.38
N LEU A 111 18.79 -1.81 4.65
CA LEU A 111 17.87 -1.18 5.60
C LEU A 111 17.92 0.36 5.53
N SER A 112 17.56 0.94 4.39
CA SER A 112 17.22 2.36 4.36
C SER A 112 15.78 2.58 4.85
N PHE A 113 15.46 3.81 5.25
CA PHE A 113 14.09 4.18 5.58
C PHE A 113 13.15 3.81 4.43
N LEU A 114 12.18 2.92 4.69
CA LEU A 114 11.24 2.37 3.69
C LEU A 114 11.89 1.86 2.39
N ARG A 115 13.10 1.29 2.47
CA ARG A 115 13.87 0.78 1.32
C ARG A 115 14.18 1.83 0.25
N ARG A 116 14.13 3.13 0.58
CA ARG A 116 14.42 4.27 -0.32
C ARG A 116 15.91 4.38 -0.69
N ASN A 117 16.25 5.16 -1.72
CA ASN A 117 17.61 5.16 -2.26
C ASN A 117 18.58 5.84 -1.28
N TYR A 118 19.74 5.22 -1.05
CA TYR A 118 20.87 5.89 -0.42
C TYR A 118 21.55 6.82 -1.42
N THR A 119 21.29 8.12 -1.32
CA THR A 119 21.93 9.12 -2.17
C THR A 119 22.09 10.44 -1.43
N ARG A 120 23.11 11.21 -1.84
CA ARG A 120 23.29 12.61 -1.44
C ARG A 120 22.85 13.59 -2.55
N ASN A 121 22.46 13.07 -3.71
CA ASN A 121 21.95 13.89 -4.80
C ASN A 121 20.47 14.21 -4.54
N LEU A 122 20.18 15.50 -4.34
CA LEU A 122 18.84 16.01 -4.06
C LEU A 122 18.12 16.55 -5.30
N THR A 123 18.68 16.33 -6.50
CA THR A 123 18.06 16.78 -7.76
C THR A 123 16.77 15.99 -7.99
N ASN A 124 15.64 16.69 -8.20
CA ASN A 124 14.32 16.08 -8.43
C ASN A 124 13.83 15.18 -7.27
N VAL A 125 14.14 15.55 -6.03
CA VAL A 125 13.66 14.85 -4.82
C VAL A 125 12.70 15.76 -4.05
N ASP A 126 11.50 15.25 -3.76
CA ASP A 126 10.49 16.00 -2.99
C ASP A 126 10.78 15.98 -1.48
N VAL A 127 11.23 14.84 -0.97
CA VAL A 127 11.49 14.61 0.46
C VAL A 127 12.82 13.88 0.63
N ALA A 128 13.67 14.42 1.48
CA ALA A 128 14.91 13.80 1.91
C ALA A 128 14.81 13.35 3.37
N VAL A 129 15.08 12.08 3.63
CA VAL A 129 15.20 11.54 4.99
C VAL A 129 16.66 11.61 5.39
N THR A 130 16.93 12.30 6.50
CA THR A 130 18.25 12.43 7.08
C THR A 130 18.11 12.40 8.59
N ASP A 131 19.09 11.81 9.24
CA ASP A 131 19.05 11.61 10.68
C ASP A 131 20.24 12.29 11.38
N ILE A 132 20.03 12.64 12.65
CA ILE A 132 21.05 13.20 13.54
C ILE A 132 21.04 12.37 14.82
N ALA A 133 22.02 11.47 14.96
CA ALA A 133 22.20 10.66 16.15
C ALA A 133 22.79 11.48 17.30
N LEU A 134 21.93 12.16 18.07
CA LEU A 134 22.32 13.01 19.21
C LEU A 134 21.58 12.61 20.48
N ASP A 135 22.35 12.48 21.57
CA ASP A 135 21.83 12.15 22.90
C ASP A 135 22.45 13.00 24.02
N LEU A 136 23.28 14.00 23.69
CA LEU A 136 23.97 14.82 24.69
C LEU A 136 23.06 15.76 25.49
N ALA A 137 21.83 15.98 25.03
CA ALA A 137 20.86 16.87 25.67
C ALA A 137 19.87 16.14 26.60
N THR A 138 19.97 14.81 26.75
CA THR A 138 19.07 14.07 27.63
C THR A 138 19.47 14.24 29.09
N THR A 139 18.47 14.45 29.96
CA THR A 139 18.68 14.67 31.40
C THR A 139 18.50 13.40 32.23
N TYR A 140 18.11 12.29 31.60
CA TYR A 140 17.81 11.04 32.30
C TYR A 140 18.40 9.82 31.57
N ARG A 141 17.60 9.06 30.81
CA ARG A 141 18.11 7.89 30.09
C ARG A 141 18.73 8.32 28.76
N PRO A 142 20.04 8.05 28.57
CA PRO A 142 20.62 8.09 27.24
C PRO A 142 20.06 6.92 26.42
N ASP A 143 20.02 7.07 25.09
CA ASP A 143 19.91 6.04 24.03
C ASP A 143 19.30 6.60 22.73
N ALA A 144 18.86 7.87 22.72
CA ALA A 144 18.20 8.49 21.56
C ALA A 144 19.06 8.49 20.28
N GLN A 145 20.40 8.40 20.43
CA GLN A 145 21.34 8.29 19.33
C GLN A 145 21.18 7.02 18.47
N PHE A 146 20.53 5.96 18.98
CA PHE A 146 20.28 4.71 18.26
C PHE A 146 18.89 4.64 17.61
N GLY A 147 18.13 5.74 17.65
CA GLY A 147 16.81 5.83 17.03
C GLY A 147 16.85 5.73 15.49
N PRO A 148 17.73 6.51 14.83
CA PRO A 148 18.06 6.31 13.42
C PRO A 148 18.67 4.94 13.13
#